data_AF-X1CWH9-F1
#
_entry.id   AF-X1CWH9-F1
#
_cell.length_a   1.000
_cell.length_b   1.000
_cell.length_c   1.000
_cell.angle_alpha   90.00
_cell.angle_beta   90.00
_cell.angle_gamma   90.00
#
_symmetry.space_group_name_H-M   'P 1'
#
loop_
_entity.id
_entity.type
_entity.pdbx_description
1 polymer ?
#
loop_
_entity_poly.entity_id
_entity_poly.type
_entity_poly.pdbx_seq_one_letter_code
_entity_poly.pdbx_strand_id
1 'polypeptide(L)'
;PSEPNYYQLRLTSRNFITLLASPGEKISVVSKDRYLPENYEIFGSEGSSLVKKLDDHLRKTIFKTDSISALYKESQENPGFDTIGPHLNDAYTKVIQDQRRFTIRFILENISSLVAIKALYQKLDSTTYVLHDNKDLQYLKIVA
;
A
#
# COMPACT_ATOMS: atom_id res chain seq x y z
N PRO A 1 18.50 -19.55 3.80
CA PRO A 1 17.55 -19.56 2.67
C PRO A 1 18.33 -19.59 1.34
N SER A 2 17.89 -20.38 0.36
CA SER A 2 18.47 -20.42 -0.99
C SER A 2 17.84 -19.42 -1.95
N GLU A 3 16.69 -18.84 -1.58
CA GLU A 3 15.90 -17.91 -2.40
C GLU A 3 15.35 -16.76 -1.54
N PRO A 4 14.96 -15.62 -2.15
CA PRO A 4 14.32 -14.52 -1.44
C PRO A 4 13.02 -14.95 -0.76
N ASN A 5 12.72 -14.41 0.42
CA ASN A 5 11.47 -14.72 1.12
C ASN A 5 10.97 -13.55 1.97
N TYR A 6 9.69 -13.60 2.32
CA TYR A 6 9.04 -12.65 3.20
C TYR A 6 9.32 -12.97 4.67
N TYR A 7 9.67 -11.92 5.41
CA TYR A 7 9.83 -11.94 6.85
C TYR A 7 9.01 -10.81 7.48
N GLN A 8 8.72 -10.91 8.77
CA GLN A 8 8.08 -9.85 9.50
C GLN A 8 8.90 -9.45 10.71
N LEU A 9 9.25 -8.17 10.79
CA LEU A 9 9.76 -7.57 12.01
C LEU A 9 8.57 -7.03 12.80
N ARG A 10 8.29 -7.65 13.95
CA ARG A 10 7.06 -7.43 14.71
C ARG A 10 7.36 -7.04 16.15
N LEU A 11 6.80 -5.91 16.59
CA LEU A 11 6.77 -5.49 18.00
C LEU A 11 5.43 -5.87 18.65
N THR A 12 4.32 -5.74 17.93
CA THR A 12 2.98 -6.17 18.37
C THR A 12 2.15 -6.66 17.18
N SER A 13 0.93 -7.14 17.41
CA SER A 13 0.01 -7.55 16.34
C SER A 13 -0.33 -6.42 15.35
N ARG A 14 -0.27 -5.16 15.77
CA ARG A 14 -0.55 -3.97 14.94
C ARG A 14 0.70 -3.17 14.56
N ASN A 15 1.86 -3.59 15.05
CA ASN A 15 3.12 -2.88 14.89
C ASN A 15 4.15 -3.84 14.32
N PHE A 16 4.10 -3.98 13.00
CA PHE A 16 5.00 -4.82 12.23
C PHE A 16 5.26 -4.22 10.86
N ILE A 17 6.41 -4.57 10.30
CA ILE A 17 6.75 -4.30 8.90
C ILE A 17 7.07 -5.62 8.20
N THR A 18 6.86 -5.65 6.90
CA THR A 18 7.24 -6.78 6.05
C THR A 18 8.62 -6.50 5.45
N LEU A 19 9.49 -7.49 5.47
CA LEU A 19 10.79 -7.49 4.81
C LEU A 19 10.76 -8.52 3.68
N LEU A 20 11.43 -8.21 2.58
CA LEU A 20 11.70 -9.16 1.51
C LEU A 20 13.22 -9.33 1.44
N ALA A 21 13.72 -10.41 2.02
CA ALA A 21 15.14 -10.62 2.23
C ALA A 21 15.68 -11.67 1.27
N SER A 22 16.80 -11.34 0.62
CA SER A 22 17.56 -12.27 -0.23
C SER A 22 18.73 -12.90 0.53
N PRO A 23 19.22 -14.09 0.11
CA PRO A 23 20.37 -14.73 0.75
C PRO A 23 21.59 -13.81 0.79
N GLY A 24 22.19 -13.65 1.97
CA GLY A 24 23.40 -12.84 2.17
C GLY A 24 23.17 -11.35 2.44
N GLU A 25 21.93 -10.84 2.33
CA GLU A 25 21.62 -9.45 2.67
C GLU A 25 21.79 -9.18 4.18
N LYS A 26 22.33 -8.00 4.50
CA LYS A 26 22.40 -7.47 5.87
C LYS A 26 21.44 -6.30 5.99
N ILE A 27 20.23 -6.60 6.45
CA ILE A 27 19.15 -5.63 6.52
C ILE A 27 19.24 -4.83 7.81
N SER A 28 19.33 -3.50 7.69
CA SER A 28 19.27 -2.59 8.84
C SER A 28 17.95 -1.83 8.81
N VAL A 29 17.24 -1.84 9.93
CA VAL A 29 15.98 -1.10 10.13
C VAL A 29 16.20 -0.08 11.23
N VAL A 30 16.00 1.20 10.92
CA VAL A 30 16.12 2.30 11.88
C VAL A 30 14.78 2.99 12.00
N SER A 31 14.23 3.09 13.21
CA SER A 31 12.95 3.76 13.48
C SER A 31 13.15 4.93 14.43
N LYS A 32 12.45 6.05 14.17
CA LYS A 32 12.50 7.25 15.03
C LYS A 32 11.58 7.15 16.25
N ASP A 33 10.63 6.23 16.23
CA ASP A 33 9.71 5.97 17.33
C ASP A 33 9.43 4.46 17.48
N ARG A 34 8.54 4.14 18.43
CA ARG A 34 8.13 2.75 18.70
C ARG A 34 7.08 2.23 17.73
N TYR A 35 6.58 3.01 16.77
CA TYR A 35 5.59 2.59 15.77
C TYR A 35 6.23 2.41 14.38
N LEU A 36 6.68 1.19 14.13
CA LEU A 36 7.45 0.85 12.93
C LEU A 36 6.77 1.21 11.60
N PRO A 37 5.45 1.00 11.40
CA PRO A 37 4.85 1.19 10.08
C PRO A 37 5.02 2.59 9.49
N GLU A 38 5.17 3.64 10.30
CA GLU A 38 5.20 5.01 9.82
C GLU A 38 6.60 5.59 9.64
N ASN A 39 7.50 5.36 10.61
CA ASN A 39 8.71 6.20 10.76
C ASN A 39 10.00 5.38 10.79
N TYR A 40 10.12 4.47 9.82
CA TYR A 40 11.30 3.61 9.66
C TYR A 40 12.03 3.83 8.33
N GLU A 41 13.33 3.61 8.37
CA GLU A 41 14.25 3.58 7.23
C GLU A 41 14.83 2.16 7.10
N ILE A 42 15.01 1.68 5.86
CA ILE A 42 15.59 0.37 5.53
C ILE A 42 16.87 0.58 4.74
N PHE A 43 17.90 -0.20 5.08
CA PHE A 43 19.15 -0.26 4.35
C PHE A 43 19.58 -1.71 4.09
N GLY A 44 20.35 -1.92 3.02
CA GLY A 44 20.98 -3.22 2.73
C GLY A 44 20.05 -4.29 2.14
N SER A 45 18.83 -3.92 1.72
CA SER A 45 17.91 -4.79 0.97
C SER A 45 17.04 -3.98 0.02
N GLU A 46 17.18 -4.26 -1.28
CA GLU A 46 16.38 -3.61 -2.33
C GLU A 46 14.93 -4.10 -2.26
N GLY A 47 14.72 -5.42 -2.12
CA GLY A 47 13.39 -6.01 -1.99
C GLY A 47 12.61 -5.42 -0.81
N SER A 48 13.26 -5.26 0.35
CA SER A 48 12.62 -4.65 1.52
C SER A 48 12.34 -3.16 1.33
N SER A 49 13.20 -2.44 0.61
CA SER A 49 12.96 -1.04 0.24
C SER A 49 11.74 -0.89 -0.68
N LEU A 50 11.56 -1.80 -1.63
CA LEU A 50 10.40 -1.84 -2.53
C LEU A 50 9.11 -2.18 -1.77
N VAL A 51 9.16 -3.15 -0.84
CA VAL A 51 8.03 -3.45 0.06
C VAL A 51 7.63 -2.21 0.86
N LYS A 52 8.60 -1.48 1.43
CA LYS A 52 8.34 -0.24 2.15
C LYS A 52 7.66 0.81 1.25
N LYS A 53 8.17 1.04 0.04
CA LYS A 53 7.59 1.99 -0.92
C LYS A 53 6.13 1.64 -1.22
N LEU A 54 5.83 0.36 -1.44
CA LEU A 54 4.49 -0.15 -1.69
C LEU A 54 3.54 0.07 -0.49
N ASP A 55 4.00 -0.25 0.72
CA ASP A 55 3.21 -0.13 1.95
C ASP A 55 3.00 1.34 2.36
N ASP A 56 4.01 2.19 2.19
CA ASP A 56 3.91 3.62 2.46
C ASP A 56 2.94 4.32 1.52
N HIS A 57 2.91 3.93 0.23
CA HIS A 57 1.95 4.49 -0.71
C HIS A 57 0.51 4.11 -0.32
N LEU A 58 0.28 2.84 0.00
CA LEU A 58 -1.03 2.37 0.44
C LEU A 58 -1.50 3.07 1.73
N ARG A 59 -0.63 3.18 2.74
CA ARG A 59 -0.96 3.84 4.00
C ARG A 59 -1.37 5.30 3.77
N LYS A 60 -0.64 6.02 2.91
CA LYS A 60 -0.99 7.40 2.52
C LYS A 60 -2.34 7.47 1.81
N THR A 61 -2.66 6.50 0.96
CA THR A 61 -3.97 6.40 0.31
C THR A 61 -5.08 6.21 1.33
N ILE A 62 -4.95 5.24 2.24
CA ILE A 62 -5.93 4.96 3.30
C ILE A 62 -6.17 6.20 4.16
N PHE A 63 -5.10 6.87 4.60
CA PHE A 63 -5.20 8.09 5.40
C PHE A 63 -5.96 9.21 4.67
N LYS A 64 -5.71 9.40 3.37
CA LYS A 64 -6.42 10.39 2.56
C LYS A 64 -7.90 10.03 2.40
N THR A 65 -8.22 8.77 2.13
CA THR A 65 -9.61 8.32 1.98
C THR A 65 -10.39 8.42 3.28
N ASP A 66 -9.76 8.14 4.42
CA ASP A 66 -10.35 8.29 5.75
C ASP A 66 -10.65 9.76 6.03
N SER A 67 -9.70 10.65 5.71
CA SER A 67 -9.88 12.10 5.86
C SER A 67 -11.03 12.63 5.02
N ILE A 68 -11.11 12.23 3.74
CA ILE A 68 -12.21 12.64 2.84
C ILE A 68 -13.55 12.09 3.34
N SER A 69 -13.57 10.84 3.82
CA SER A 69 -14.78 10.21 4.35
C SER A 69 -15.29 10.89 5.62
N ALA A 70 -14.39 11.35 6.48
CA ALA A 70 -14.73 12.13 7.66
C ALA A 70 -15.36 13.48 7.28
N LEU A 71 -14.72 14.21 6.36
CA LEU A 71 -15.25 15.48 5.85
C LEU A 71 -16.61 15.33 5.17
N TYR A 72 -16.80 14.25 4.41
CA TYR A 72 -18.07 13.95 3.77
C TYR A 72 -19.16 13.81 4.83
N LYS A 73 -18.94 12.98 5.86
CA LYS A 73 -19.87 12.74 6.97
C LYS A 73 -20.21 14.02 7.73
N GLU A 74 -19.20 14.84 8.04
CA GLU A 74 -19.39 16.12 8.73
C GLU A 74 -20.21 17.12 7.88
N SER A 75 -20.09 17.05 6.56
CA SER A 75 -20.75 18.00 5.64
C SER A 75 -22.19 17.63 5.29
N GLN A 76 -22.65 16.39 5.55
CA GLN A 76 -23.93 15.89 5.02
C GLN A 76 -25.16 16.69 5.48
N GLU A 77 -25.10 17.26 6.68
CA GLU A 77 -26.22 18.00 7.28
C GLU A 77 -26.11 19.53 7.06
N ASN A 78 -25.01 19.99 6.43
CA ASN A 78 -24.74 21.41 6.26
C ASN A 78 -25.39 21.97 4.98
N PRO A 79 -25.91 23.21 5.02
CA PRO A 79 -26.30 23.93 3.81
C PRO A 79 -25.13 23.98 2.80
N GLY A 80 -25.38 23.61 1.54
CA GLY A 80 -24.36 23.55 0.49
C GLY A 80 -23.78 22.15 0.22
N PHE A 81 -24.27 21.12 0.92
CA PHE A 81 -23.86 19.73 0.68
C PHE A 81 -24.04 19.28 -0.78
N ASP A 82 -25.10 19.71 -1.45
CA ASP A 82 -25.37 19.37 -2.87
C ASP A 82 -24.24 19.82 -3.81
N THR A 83 -23.43 20.79 -3.40
CA THR A 83 -22.24 21.25 -4.14
C THR A 83 -20.97 20.54 -3.67
N ILE A 84 -20.70 20.48 -2.36
CA ILE A 84 -19.44 19.93 -1.84
C ILE A 84 -19.39 18.39 -1.83
N GLY A 85 -20.53 17.72 -1.66
CA GLY A 85 -20.66 16.26 -1.64
C GLY A 85 -20.08 15.60 -2.90
N PRO A 86 -20.50 16.01 -4.12
CA PRO A 86 -19.92 15.52 -5.37
C PRO A 86 -18.40 15.73 -5.45
N HIS A 87 -17.89 16.90 -5.04
CA HIS A 87 -16.44 17.17 -5.05
C HIS A 87 -15.65 16.26 -4.11
N LEU A 88 -16.19 15.95 -2.93
CA LEU A 88 -15.57 15.02 -1.99
C LEU A 88 -15.59 13.58 -2.55
N ASN A 89 -16.69 13.17 -3.19
CA ASN A 89 -16.78 11.87 -3.83
C ASN A 89 -15.80 11.73 -5.02
N ASP A 90 -15.65 12.77 -5.82
CA ASP A 90 -14.68 12.82 -6.91
C ASP A 90 -13.24 12.75 -6.37
N ALA A 91 -12.94 13.48 -5.29
CA ALA A 91 -11.65 13.43 -4.63
C ALA A 91 -11.34 12.03 -4.09
N TYR A 92 -12.32 11.38 -3.45
CA TYR A 92 -12.19 10.00 -2.98
C TYR A 92 -11.87 9.06 -4.14
N THR A 93 -12.68 9.12 -5.20
CA THR A 93 -12.52 8.28 -6.39
C THR A 93 -11.16 8.46 -7.04
N LYS A 94 -10.69 9.71 -7.14
CA LYS A 94 -9.36 10.04 -7.67
C LYS A 94 -8.23 9.42 -6.84
N VAL A 95 -8.30 9.48 -5.52
CA VAL A 95 -7.29 8.88 -4.63
C VAL A 95 -7.22 7.36 -4.83
N ILE A 96 -8.37 6.69 -4.96
CA ILE A 96 -8.43 5.24 -5.25
C ILE A 96 -7.84 4.91 -6.63
N GLN A 97 -8.19 5.70 -7.66
CA GLN A 97 -7.65 5.51 -9.01
C GLN A 97 -6.13 5.74 -9.08
N ASP A 98 -5.61 6.70 -8.31
CA ASP A 98 -4.17 6.97 -8.22
C ASP A 98 -3.43 5.81 -7.53
N GLN A 99 -3.99 5.25 -6.45
CA GLN A 99 -3.46 4.04 -5.82
C GLN A 99 -3.41 2.87 -6.80
N ARG A 100 -4.51 2.63 -7.53
CA ARG A 100 -4.59 1.58 -8.53
C ARG A 100 -3.54 1.73 -9.63
N ARG A 101 -3.40 2.94 -10.18
CA ARG A 101 -2.40 3.25 -11.22
C ARG A 101 -0.98 3.05 -10.70
N PHE A 102 -0.72 3.46 -9.47
CA PHE A 102 0.56 3.21 -8.79
C PHE A 102 0.84 1.71 -8.69
N THR A 103 -0.12 0.91 -8.20
CA THR A 103 0.05 -0.53 -8.02
C THR A 103 0.31 -1.25 -9.34
N ILE A 104 -0.42 -0.90 -10.42
CA ILE A 104 -0.18 -1.46 -11.76
C ILE A 104 1.25 -1.15 -12.24
N ARG A 105 1.66 0.13 -12.18
CA ARG A 105 3.01 0.53 -12.59
C ARG A 105 4.07 -0.19 -11.76
N PHE A 106 3.86 -0.29 -10.45
CA PHE A 106 4.76 -0.96 -9.53
C PHE A 106 4.93 -2.45 -9.88
N ILE A 107 3.85 -3.15 -10.24
CA ILE A 107 3.92 -4.55 -10.69
C ILE A 107 4.75 -4.66 -11.97
N LEU A 108 4.49 -3.82 -12.97
CA LEU A 108 5.20 -3.83 -14.25
C LEU A 108 6.71 -3.54 -14.08
N GLU A 109 7.06 -2.62 -13.19
CA GLU A 109 8.45 -2.27 -12.87
C GLU A 109 9.19 -3.38 -12.10
N ASN A 110 8.49 -4.30 -11.44
CA ASN A 110 9.07 -5.29 -10.51
C ASN A 110 8.63 -6.73 -10.82
N ILE A 111 8.33 -7.01 -12.09
CA ILE A 111 7.62 -8.22 -12.54
C ILE A 111 8.32 -9.54 -12.19
N SER A 112 9.65 -9.52 -12.10
CA SER A 112 10.49 -10.68 -11.78
C SER A 112 10.79 -10.81 -10.28
N SER A 113 10.24 -9.93 -9.45
CA SER A 113 10.48 -9.91 -8.00
C SER A 113 9.25 -10.36 -7.24
N LEU A 114 9.46 -11.08 -6.13
CA LEU A 114 8.37 -11.49 -5.24
C LEU A 114 7.51 -10.30 -4.77
N VAL A 115 8.05 -9.08 -4.74
CA VAL A 115 7.31 -7.87 -4.35
C VAL A 115 6.10 -7.58 -5.25
N ALA A 116 6.13 -8.00 -6.52
CA ALA A 116 4.99 -7.89 -7.42
C ALA A 116 3.80 -8.73 -6.93
N ILE A 117 4.05 -9.90 -6.34
CA ILE A 117 3.02 -10.75 -5.74
C ILE A 117 2.34 -10.01 -4.58
N LYS A 118 3.11 -9.35 -3.71
CA LYS A 118 2.53 -8.55 -2.61
C LYS A 118 1.69 -7.39 -3.13
N ALA A 119 2.12 -6.72 -4.20
CA ALA A 119 1.37 -5.64 -4.83
C ALA A 119 0.05 -6.13 -5.44
N LEU A 120 0.06 -7.31 -6.03
CA LEU A 120 -1.11 -7.93 -6.66
C LEU A 120 -2.24 -8.23 -5.67
N TYR A 121 -1.88 -8.73 -4.49
CA TYR A 121 -2.82 -9.04 -3.41
C TYR A 121 -3.04 -7.88 -2.43
N GLN A 122 -2.61 -6.67 -2.78
CA GLN A 122 -2.78 -5.49 -1.93
C GLN A 122 -4.25 -5.14 -1.77
N LYS A 123 -4.66 -4.83 -0.53
CA LYS A 123 -6.03 -4.43 -0.19
C LYS A 123 -6.08 -3.03 0.40
N LEU A 124 -7.17 -2.31 0.11
CA LEU A 124 -7.50 -1.01 0.70
C LEU A 124 -8.09 -1.17 2.11
N ASP A 125 -8.87 -2.24 2.31
CA ASP A 125 -9.51 -2.60 3.57
C ASP A 125 -9.53 -4.14 3.75
N SER A 126 -10.30 -4.67 4.69
CA SER A 126 -10.37 -6.12 4.94
C SER A 126 -10.93 -6.93 3.74
N THR A 127 -11.71 -6.28 2.87
CA THR A 127 -12.51 -6.89 1.81
C THR A 127 -12.13 -6.44 0.40
N THR A 128 -11.64 -5.22 0.23
CA THR A 128 -11.46 -4.59 -1.08
C THR A 128 -10.02 -4.68 -1.57
N TYR A 129 -9.78 -5.42 -2.65
CA TYR A 129 -8.49 -5.40 -3.35
C TYR A 129 -8.28 -4.07 -4.09
N VAL A 130 -7.04 -3.59 -4.13
CA VAL A 130 -6.66 -2.44 -4.97
C VAL A 130 -6.91 -2.77 -6.45
N LEU A 131 -6.55 -4.00 -6.85
CA LEU A 131 -6.82 -4.55 -8.17
C LEU A 131 -8.04 -5.50 -8.08
N HIS A 132 -9.22 -4.98 -8.41
CA HIS A 132 -10.49 -5.69 -8.30
C HIS A 132 -11.29 -5.72 -9.62
N ASP A 133 -10.75 -5.18 -10.72
CA ASP A 133 -11.38 -5.23 -12.04
C ASP A 133 -11.03 -6.55 -12.73
N ASN A 134 -11.96 -7.14 -13.47
CA ASN A 134 -11.71 -8.32 -14.30
C ASN A 134 -10.51 -8.12 -15.26
N LYS A 135 -10.26 -6.89 -15.72
CA LYS A 135 -9.10 -6.55 -16.55
C LYS A 135 -7.77 -6.73 -15.83
N ASP A 136 -7.76 -6.72 -14.49
CA ASP A 136 -6.53 -6.93 -13.71
C ASP A 136 -6.07 -8.38 -13.68
N LEU A 137 -6.93 -9.33 -14.08
CA LEU A 137 -6.56 -10.74 -14.19
C LEU A 137 -5.34 -10.96 -15.10
N GLN A 138 -5.08 -10.03 -16.03
CA GLN A 138 -3.87 -10.08 -16.85
C GLN A 138 -2.58 -9.95 -16.03
N TYR A 139 -2.57 -9.15 -14.94
CA TYR A 139 -1.38 -8.99 -14.10
C TYR A 139 -1.09 -10.25 -13.27
N LEU A 140 -2.14 -11.01 -12.89
CA LEU A 140 -1.97 -12.35 -12.30
C LEU A 140 -1.22 -13.29 -13.23
N LYS A 141 -1.51 -13.25 -14.53
CA LYS A 141 -0.87 -14.14 -15.52
C LYS A 141 0.59 -13.80 -15.82
N ILE A 142 1.03 -12.57 -15.52
CA ILE A 142 2.38 -12.13 -15.87
C ILE A 142 3.36 -12.34 -14.70
N VAL A 143 2.85 -12.36 -13.47
CA VAL A 143 3.67 -12.54 -12.25
C VAL A 143 3.71 -14.01 -11.79
N ALA A 144 2.76 -14.85 -12.23
CA ALA A 144 2.65 -16.27 -11.87
C ALA A 144 3.41 -17.21 -12.82
#